data_AF-A0A433CZ49-F1
#
_entry.id   AF-A0A433CZ49-F1
#
_cell.length_a   1.000
_cell.length_b   1.000
_cell.length_c   1.000
_cell.angle_alpha   90.00
_cell.angle_beta   90.00
_cell.angle_gamma   90.00
#
_symmetry.space_group_name_H-M   'P 1'
#
loop_
_entity.id
_entity.type
_entity.pdbx_description
1 polymer ?
#
loop_
_entity_poly.entity_id
_entity_poly.type
_entity_poly.pdbx_seq_one_letter_code
_entity_poly.pdbx_strand_id
1 'polypeptide(L)'
;MEYIMMVIKESMRIQPIAHTIAKRRVIKPTEISDHVIPAGALVGIDVWAIHHDPQLYHDPLEFRHERFAPDEKVTTHTYQWFPFGGGTRQCRWCWKL
;
A
#
# COMPACT_ATOMS: atom_id res chain seq x y z
N MET A 1 7.79 -15.89 16.74
CA MET A 1 8.18 -15.26 15.44
C MET A 1 7.32 -14.07 15.07
N GLU A 2 6.21 -13.82 15.79
CA GLU A 2 5.25 -12.78 15.46
C GLU A 2 5.81 -11.36 15.54
N TYR A 3 6.56 -11.06 16.61
CA TYR A 3 7.26 -9.79 16.78
C TYR A 3 8.16 -9.44 15.58
N ILE A 4 8.91 -10.42 15.06
CA ILE A 4 9.78 -10.22 13.90
C ILE A 4 8.94 -9.88 12.66
N MET A 5 7.79 -10.53 12.49
CA MET A 5 6.87 -10.20 11.39
C MET A 5 6.30 -8.79 11.53
N MET A 6 5.96 -8.35 12.74
CA MET A 6 5.51 -6.96 12.99
C MET A 6 6.59 -5.95 12.58
N VAL A 7 7.83 -6.19 13.00
CA VAL A 7 8.99 -5.35 12.64
C VAL A 7 9.21 -5.31 11.12
N ILE A 8 9.13 -6.48 10.46
CA ILE A 8 9.27 -6.58 9.01
C ILE A 8 8.17 -5.78 8.29
N LYS A 9 6.91 -5.91 8.73
CA LYS A 9 5.77 -5.20 8.13
C LYS A 9 5.86 -3.68 8.31
N GLU A 10 6.26 -3.22 9.49
CA GLU A 10 6.44 -1.80 9.77
C GLU A 10 7.65 -1.22 9.04
N SER A 11 8.74 -1.99 8.90
CA SER A 11 9.90 -1.57 8.10
C SER A 11 9.51 -1.32 6.65
N MET A 12 8.68 -2.19 6.06
CA MET A 12 8.15 -2.01 4.70
C MET A 12 7.10 -0.92 4.59
N ARG A 13 6.40 -0.58 5.68
CA ARG A 13 5.47 0.55 5.68
C ARG A 13 6.23 1.87 5.56
N ILE A 14 7.20 2.09 6.45
CA ILE A 14 8.00 3.33 6.51
C ILE A 14 8.91 3.46 5.30
N GLN A 15 9.62 2.39 4.95
CA GLN A 15 10.56 2.39 3.84
C GLN A 15 10.18 1.29 2.84
N PRO A 16 9.14 1.53 2.01
CA PRO A 16 8.73 0.55 1.01
C PRO A 16 9.81 0.40 -0.06
N ILE A 17 10.10 -0.85 -0.45
CA ILE A 17 11.06 -1.17 -1.53
C ILE A 17 10.65 -0.49 -2.84
N ALA A 18 9.35 -0.37 -3.09
CA ALA A 18 8.79 0.38 -4.20
C ALA A 18 7.85 1.47 -3.67
N HIS A 19 8.30 2.72 -3.71
CA HIS A 19 7.49 3.88 -3.32
C HIS A 19 6.26 4.08 -4.22
N THR A 20 6.33 3.61 -5.47
CA THR A 20 5.20 3.65 -6.40
C THR A 20 5.02 2.30 -7.07
N ILE A 21 3.78 1.90 -7.32
CA ILE A 21 3.50 0.73 -8.15
C ILE A 21 3.75 1.04 -9.64
N ALA A 22 4.16 0.03 -10.39
CA ALA A 22 4.32 0.12 -11.84
C ALA A 22 3.09 0.75 -12.51
N LYS A 23 3.33 1.85 -13.25
CA LYS A 23 2.29 2.62 -13.92
C LYS A 23 1.49 1.74 -14.88
N ARG A 24 0.19 1.97 -14.93
CA ARG A 24 -0.75 1.31 -15.84
C ARG A 24 -1.18 2.27 -16.93
N ARG A 25 -1.17 1.80 -18.17
CA ARG A 25 -1.77 2.51 -19.29
C ARG A 25 -3.27 2.23 -19.31
N VAL A 26 -4.07 3.28 -19.29
CA VAL A 26 -5.52 3.21 -19.42
C VAL A 26 -5.85 2.88 -20.87
N ILE A 27 -6.56 1.78 -21.12
CA ILE A 27 -6.86 1.31 -22.49
C ILE A 27 -8.17 1.87 -23.06
N LYS A 28 -9.08 2.31 -22.18
CA LYS A 28 -10.36 2.94 -22.51
C LYS A 28 -10.68 4.01 -21.47
N PRO A 29 -11.42 5.08 -21.81
CA PRO A 29 -11.83 6.07 -20.81
C PRO A 29 -12.43 5.37 -19.59
N THR A 30 -11.89 5.68 -18.42
CA THR A 30 -12.24 5.00 -17.16
C THR A 30 -12.53 6.05 -16.11
N GLU A 31 -13.69 5.95 -15.49
CA GLU A 31 -14.10 6.81 -14.39
C GLU A 31 -13.53 6.26 -13.08
N ILE A 32 -12.87 7.13 -12.31
CA ILE A 32 -12.37 6.85 -10.96
C ILE A 32 -12.88 7.99 -10.07
N SER A 33 -13.75 7.66 -9.11
CA SER A 33 -14.50 8.66 -8.34
C SER A 33 -15.18 9.64 -9.31
N ASP A 34 -15.05 10.95 -9.10
CA ASP A 34 -15.67 11.97 -9.96
C ASP A 34 -14.80 12.37 -11.17
N HIS A 35 -13.78 11.58 -11.52
CA HIS A 35 -12.80 11.92 -12.56
C HIS A 35 -12.80 10.90 -13.71
N VAL A 36 -12.86 11.39 -14.94
CA VAL A 36 -12.70 10.56 -16.15
C VAL A 36 -11.26 10.60 -16.61
N ILE A 37 -10.58 9.45 -16.56
CA ILE A 37 -9.21 9.29 -17.03
C ILE A 37 -9.23 8.87 -18.51
N PRO A 38 -8.59 9.63 -19.42
CA PRO A 38 -8.63 9.35 -20.84
C PRO A 38 -7.82 8.10 -21.21
N ALA A 39 -8.18 7.47 -22.33
CA ALA A 39 -7.38 6.38 -22.91
C ALA A 39 -5.97 6.88 -23.26
N GLY A 40 -4.97 6.03 -23.03
CA GLY A 40 -3.55 6.35 -23.25
C GLY A 40 -2.85 6.94 -22.03
N ALA A 41 -3.58 7.46 -21.04
CA ALA A 41 -2.99 7.99 -19.81
C ALA A 41 -2.24 6.93 -19.00
N LEU A 42 -1.18 7.36 -18.29
CA LEU A 42 -0.45 6.53 -17.34
C LEU A 42 -0.90 6.85 -15.91
N VAL A 43 -1.44 5.85 -15.22
CA VAL A 43 -1.88 5.95 -13.83
C VAL A 43 -0.92 5.18 -12.94
N GLY A 44 -0.43 5.83 -11.88
CA GLY A 44 0.38 5.20 -10.84
C GLY A 44 -0.33 5.28 -9.50
N ILE A 45 0.04 4.39 -8.58
CA ILE A 45 -0.37 4.45 -7.19
C ILE A 45 0.87 4.77 -6.37
N ASP A 46 0.79 5.82 -5.55
CA ASP A 46 1.84 6.19 -4.62
C ASP A 46 1.64 5.40 -3.32
N VAL A 47 2.49 4.39 -3.14
CA VAL A 47 2.47 3.52 -1.96
C VAL A 47 2.97 4.29 -0.74
N TRP A 48 3.98 5.14 -0.94
CA TRP A 48 4.57 5.91 0.15
C TRP A 48 3.55 6.89 0.74
N ALA A 49 2.79 7.59 -0.11
CA ALA A 49 1.74 8.49 0.32
C ALA A 49 0.66 7.76 1.14
N ILE A 50 0.19 6.60 0.69
CA ILE A 50 -0.81 5.79 1.41
C ILE A 50 -0.26 5.33 2.77
N HIS A 51 0.98 4.83 2.79
CA HIS A 51 1.61 4.34 4.01
C HIS A 51 1.89 5.43 5.04
N HIS A 52 1.97 6.70 4.61
CA HIS A 52 2.23 7.85 5.46
C HIS A 52 1.00 8.75 5.66
N ASP A 53 -0.17 8.31 5.21
CA ASP A 53 -1.40 9.07 5.37
C ASP A 53 -1.83 9.08 6.85
N PRO A 54 -1.90 10.25 7.51
CA PRO A 54 -2.32 10.35 8.90
C PRO A 54 -3.79 9.93 9.13
N GLN A 55 -4.61 9.87 8.09
CA GLN A 55 -5.98 9.34 8.17
C GLN A 55 -6.00 7.81 8.31
N LEU A 56 -4.95 7.14 7.84
CA LEU A 56 -4.80 5.69 7.90
C LEU A 56 -3.87 5.24 9.04
N TYR A 57 -2.85 6.05 9.38
CA TYR A 57 -1.84 5.72 10.37
C TYR A 57 -1.62 6.89 11.35
N HIS A 58 -1.95 6.69 12.63
CA HIS A 58 -1.64 7.66 13.69
C HIS A 58 -0.11 7.81 13.85
N ASP A 59 0.46 9.01 13.86
CA ASP A 59 1.92 9.24 13.83
C ASP A 59 2.64 8.46 12.70
N PRO A 60 2.34 8.74 11.43
CA PRO A 60 2.79 7.91 10.32
C PRO A 60 4.31 7.87 10.13
N LEU A 61 5.04 8.84 10.66
CA LEU A 61 6.50 8.92 10.57
C LEU A 61 7.22 8.17 11.71
N GLU A 62 6.50 7.78 12.76
CA GLU A 62 7.06 7.03 13.87
C GLU A 62 7.13 5.53 13.53
N PHE A 63 8.30 4.92 13.78
CA PHE A 63 8.46 3.47 13.70
C PHE A 63 7.79 2.82 14.91
N ARG A 64 6.61 2.20 14.67
CA ARG A 64 5.82 1.54 15.72
C ARG A 64 5.28 0.22 15.20
N HIS A 65 6.00 -0.86 15.47
CA HIS A 65 5.72 -2.19 14.93
C HIS A 65 4.47 -2.82 15.54
N GLU A 66 4.11 -2.41 16.76
CA GLU A 66 2.93 -2.80 17.51
C GLU A 66 1.62 -2.55 16.74
N ARG A 67 1.64 -1.64 15.75
CA ARG A 67 0.55 -1.44 14.78
C ARG A 67 0.08 -2.73 14.09
N PHE A 68 0.99 -3.70 13.92
CA PHE A 68 0.69 -4.98 13.28
C PHE A 68 0.44 -6.11 14.30
N ALA A 69 0.21 -5.77 15.57
CA ALA A 69 -0.23 -6.73 16.57
C ALA A 69 -1.62 -7.32 16.19
N PRO A 70 -1.94 -8.57 16.59
CA PRO A 70 -3.21 -9.21 16.24
C PRO A 70 -4.44 -8.44 16.74
N ASP A 71 -4.28 -7.76 17.87
CA ASP A 71 -5.35 -7.01 18.54
C ASP A 71 -5.55 -5.61 17.92
N GLU A 72 -4.62 -5.18 17.06
CA GLU A 72 -4.66 -3.89 16.38
C GLU A 72 -5.39 -3.97 15.03
N LYS A 73 -6.22 -2.96 14.75
CA LYS A 73 -7.07 -2.90 13.55
C LYS A 73 -6.40 -2.26 12.33
N VAL A 74 -5.10 -2.00 12.37
CA VAL A 74 -4.39 -1.24 11.32
C VAL A 74 -4.48 -1.89 9.92
N THR A 75 -4.89 -3.15 9.81
CA THR A 75 -5.07 -3.87 8.55
C THR A 75 -6.53 -3.95 8.06
N THR A 76 -7.45 -3.11 8.58
CA THR A 76 -8.87 -3.18 8.23
C THR A 76 -9.17 -2.94 6.75
N HIS A 77 -8.35 -2.15 6.04
CA HIS A 77 -8.54 -1.90 4.61
C HIS A 77 -7.53 -2.71 3.76
N THR A 78 -8.05 -3.41 2.75
CA THR A 78 -7.30 -4.31 1.85
C THR A 78 -6.09 -3.65 1.17
N TYR A 79 -6.11 -2.33 1.00
CA TYR A 79 -5.05 -1.55 0.32
C TYR A 79 -4.34 -0.54 1.23
N GLN A 80 -4.56 -0.59 2.55
CA GLN A 80 -3.90 0.29 3.51
C GLN A 80 -2.43 -0.10 3.71
N TRP A 81 -2.15 -1.39 3.91
CA TRP A 81 -0.79 -1.94 3.86
C TRP A 81 -0.58 -2.66 2.53
N PHE A 82 0.17 -2.03 1.62
CA PHE A 82 0.24 -2.42 0.22
C PHE A 82 1.66 -2.41 -0.38
N PRO A 83 2.69 -2.93 0.31
CA PRO A 83 4.07 -2.84 -0.18
C PRO A 83 4.35 -3.65 -1.45
N PHE A 84 3.50 -4.63 -1.76
CA PHE A 84 3.70 -5.56 -2.89
C PHE A 84 2.72 -5.36 -4.05
N GLY A 85 2.00 -4.23 -4.04
CA GLY A 85 0.92 -4.00 -4.99
C GLY A 85 -0.29 -4.90 -4.69
N GLY A 86 -1.21 -4.96 -5.66
CA GLY A 86 -2.45 -5.73 -5.54
C GLY A 86 -3.23 -5.79 -6.84
N GLY A 87 -4.43 -6.33 -6.76
CA GLY A 87 -5.20 -6.72 -7.94
C GLY A 87 -4.49 -7.80 -8.77
N THR A 88 -4.81 -7.87 -10.06
CA THR A 88 -4.33 -8.95 -10.97
C THR A 88 -2.83 -8.94 -11.25
N ARG A 89 -2.11 -7.88 -10.86
CA ARG A 89 -0.68 -7.68 -11.12
C ARG A 89 0.14 -7.51 -9.84
N GLN A 90 -0.39 -7.98 -8.72
CA GLN A 90 0.32 -8.09 -7.46
C GLN A 90 1.58 -8.95 -7.59
N CYS A 91 2.63 -8.62 -6.83
CA CYS A 91 3.77 -9.52 -6.68
C CYS A 91 3.31 -10.80 -5.95
N ARG A 92 3.10 -11.89 -6.70
CA ARG A 92 2.59 -13.16 -6.18
C ARG A 92 3.53 -13.83 -5.18
N TRP A 93 4.83 -13.58 -5.29
CA TRP A 93 5.82 -14.27 -4.47
C TRP A 93 5.94 -13.65 -3.08
N CYS A 94 5.86 -12.32 -2.97
CA CYS A 94 6.04 -11.60 -1.70
C CYS A 94 4.77 -11.48 -0.84
N TRP A 95 3.59 -11.85 -1.34
CA TRP A 95 2.31 -11.78 -0.60
C TRP A 95 2.23 -12.70 0.63
N LYS A 96 3.13 -13.67 0.76
CA LYS A 96 3.12 -14.63 1.89
C LYS A 96 3.82 -14.11 3.16
N LEU A 97 4.29 -12.85 3.17
CA LEU A 97 4.88 -12.15 4.31
C LEU A 97 3.83 -11.28 5.02
#